data_AF-A0A7C4CAL2-F1
#
_entry.id   AF-A0A7C4CAL2-F1
#
_cell.length_a   1.000
_cell.length_b   1.000
_cell.length_c   1.000
_cell.angle_alpha   90.00
_cell.angle_beta   90.00
_cell.angle_gamma   90.00
#
_symmetry.space_group_name_H-M   'P 1'
#
loop_
_entity.id
_entity.type
_entity.pdbx_description
1 polymer ?
#
loop_
_entity_poly.entity_id
_entity_poly.type
_entity_poly.pdbx_seq_one_letter_code
_entity_poly.pdbx_strand_id
1 'polypeptide(L)'
;MASDHAPQDWNHTVDWLAAPLHGRSRWRLPALLWGVLFAGGDLDPRLTRLTPLSTLRGGNGLDTSTGFVIRNGTKSATIDLSGATTVEDLLNRVNLPDLGVWGRIAADGRRLEIVSRVSGAELRIEEHGGTVATQLGLRSLYAGTPLAELNGGRGVRTVAGPDLRITTADGSTLDVDLDGVRTMQDVIDRLNAAGGGRITAGLASFGNGLQITDHTAGGGTFGVTALQASPALGDLGLDVAATGGVLVGRDVNPYTVDSPFTALLELRRGLATDARTDLSRAAERVERVLRNMQRVQGEVASQARLMAERTDRVAAEANAIEVLRSEARDLDLAEAAVRFQQLQTALQANLGAASKTLNLSLLDYLR
;
A
#
# COMPACT_ATOMS: atom_id res chain seq x y z
N MET A 1 50.29 45.21 -7.47
CA MET A 1 50.95 46.26 -6.66
C MET A 1 49.87 47.29 -6.37
N ALA A 2 49.06 47.08 -5.32
CA ALA A 2 49.33 47.38 -3.91
C ALA A 2 49.24 48.89 -3.61
N SER A 3 48.12 49.29 -3.01
CA SER A 3 47.96 50.25 -1.90
C SER A 3 46.48 50.67 -1.91
N ASP A 4 45.60 50.11 -1.09
CA ASP A 4 45.41 50.37 0.36
C ASP A 4 45.02 51.83 0.60
N HIS A 5 43.83 52.08 1.17
CA HIS A 5 43.50 53.14 2.13
C HIS A 5 42.00 53.02 2.52
N ALA A 6 41.78 52.80 3.82
CA ALA A 6 40.52 52.52 4.50
C ALA A 6 39.62 53.77 4.68
N PRO A 7 38.33 53.61 5.06
CA PRO A 7 37.34 54.68 5.13
C PRO A 7 37.40 55.50 6.42
N GLN A 8 37.31 56.82 6.28
CA GLN A 8 37.04 57.78 7.36
C GLN A 8 35.53 57.89 7.58
N ASP A 9 35.11 57.83 8.85
CA ASP A 9 33.99 58.55 9.48
C ASP A 9 33.25 57.68 10.50
N TRP A 10 33.90 57.55 11.65
CA TRP A 10 33.24 57.36 12.95
C TRP A 10 33.35 58.68 13.71
N ASN A 11 32.24 59.34 14.01
CA ASN A 11 32.02 60.04 15.29
C ASN A 11 30.64 60.67 15.41
N HIS A 12 30.24 60.90 16.67
CA HIS A 12 28.98 61.45 17.21
C HIS A 12 27.93 60.34 17.44
N THR A 13 27.66 59.84 18.66
CA THR A 13 27.75 60.44 20.00
C THR A 13 27.76 59.34 21.06
N VAL A 14 28.80 59.31 21.91
CA VAL A 14 28.77 58.67 23.23
C VAL A 14 29.46 59.62 24.22
N ASP A 15 28.63 60.40 24.92
CA ASP A 15 28.92 61.03 26.21
C ASP A 15 27.94 60.37 27.18
N TRP A 16 28.22 59.96 28.42
CA TRP A 16 29.23 60.37 29.40
C TRP A 16 29.20 59.36 30.58
N LEU A 17 30.33 59.21 31.28
CA LEU A 17 30.57 58.33 32.44
C LEU A 17 29.96 58.85 33.76
N ALA A 18 29.58 57.95 34.68
CA ALA A 18 30.26 57.76 35.99
C ALA A 18 29.39 57.02 37.05
N ALA A 19 29.79 55.81 37.45
CA ALA A 19 29.69 55.31 38.85
C ALA A 19 30.54 54.02 39.02
N PRO A 20 31.16 53.78 40.20
CA PRO A 20 32.43 53.06 40.28
C PRO A 20 32.33 51.55 40.54
N LEU A 21 33.41 50.88 40.13
CA LEU A 21 33.79 49.47 40.30
C LEU A 21 33.72 49.02 41.77
N HIS A 22 33.13 47.83 42.03
CA HIS A 22 33.69 46.76 42.88
C HIS A 22 32.75 45.53 42.86
N GLY A 23 33.29 44.32 42.60
CA GLY A 23 32.65 43.08 43.06
C GLY A 23 32.45 41.96 42.03
N ARG A 24 33.49 41.13 41.88
CA ARG A 24 33.47 39.65 41.77
C ARG A 24 32.44 38.95 40.85
N SER A 25 33.02 38.14 39.96
CA SER A 25 32.56 36.81 39.49
C SER A 25 31.27 36.72 38.67
N ARG A 26 31.43 36.43 37.38
CA ARG A 26 30.96 35.19 36.72
C ARG A 26 31.25 35.28 35.22
N TRP A 27 32.10 34.40 34.73
CA TRP A 27 32.31 34.14 33.31
C TRP A 27 30.97 33.70 32.70
N ARG A 28 30.26 34.60 32.03
CA ARG A 28 29.23 34.23 31.06
C ARG A 28 29.93 34.12 29.72
N LEU A 29 30.32 32.90 29.36
CA LEU A 29 30.67 32.58 27.97
C LEU A 29 29.49 33.00 27.09
N PRO A 30 29.68 33.80 26.04
CA PRO A 30 28.61 34.07 25.09
C PRO A 30 28.25 32.74 24.44
N ALA A 31 26.97 32.40 24.47
CA ALA A 31 26.42 31.25 23.78
C ALA A 31 26.84 31.34 22.31
N LEU A 32 27.74 30.45 21.91
CA LEU A 32 28.10 30.21 20.53
C LEU A 32 26.83 29.73 19.81
N LEU A 33 26.26 30.65 19.05
CA LEU A 33 25.20 30.44 18.09
C LEU A 33 25.75 29.49 17.00
N TRP A 34 25.62 28.18 17.19
CA TRP A 34 25.82 27.21 16.11
C TRP A 34 24.44 26.85 15.59
N GLY A 35 24.14 27.44 14.43
CA GLY A 35 22.94 27.15 13.69
C GLY A 35 22.88 25.67 13.30
N VAL A 36 21.72 25.09 13.53
CA VAL A 36 21.13 24.18 12.55
C VAL A 36 19.80 24.82 12.17
N LEU A 37 19.82 25.62 11.09
CA LEU A 37 18.62 25.99 10.37
C LEU A 37 18.51 24.98 9.22
N PHE A 38 17.36 24.32 9.15
CA PHE A 38 16.96 23.27 8.19
C PHE A 38 17.39 21.84 8.56
N ALA A 39 16.54 21.14 9.30
CA ALA A 39 16.35 19.71 9.07
C ALA A 39 15.45 19.58 7.83
N GLY A 40 16.05 19.29 6.67
CA GLY A 40 15.26 18.88 5.51
C GLY A 40 14.48 17.63 5.89
N GLY A 41 13.14 17.69 5.80
CA GLY A 41 12.30 16.51 5.99
C GLY A 41 12.56 15.47 4.89
N ASP A 42 12.14 14.23 5.14
CA ASP A 42 12.14 13.21 4.10
C ASP A 42 11.32 13.72 2.91
N LEU A 43 11.95 13.79 1.74
CA LEU A 43 11.30 14.21 0.49
C LEU A 43 10.44 13.07 -0.09
N ASP A 44 10.64 11.85 0.40
CA ASP A 44 9.87 10.67 0.03
C ASP A 44 9.52 9.77 1.25
N PRO A 45 8.69 10.27 2.19
CA PRO A 45 8.35 9.51 3.38
C PRO A 45 7.53 8.28 3.01
N ARG A 46 7.98 7.12 3.52
CA ARG A 46 7.26 5.84 3.40
C ARG A 46 6.56 5.48 4.70
N LEU A 47 5.37 4.91 4.55
CA LEU A 47 4.59 4.32 5.62
C LEU A 47 5.29 3.08 6.17
N THR A 48 5.37 3.03 7.49
CA THR A 48 5.72 1.84 8.25
C THR A 48 4.57 1.55 9.20
N ARG A 49 4.58 0.36 9.82
CA ARG A 49 3.59 0.01 10.86
C ARG A 49 3.61 0.99 12.03
N LEU A 50 4.79 1.54 12.35
CA LEU A 50 4.99 2.45 13.47
C LEU A 50 4.72 3.92 13.11
N THR A 51 4.38 4.23 11.86
CA THR A 51 4.07 5.61 11.45
C THR A 51 2.85 6.13 12.25
N PRO A 52 2.97 7.25 12.98
CA PRO A 52 1.86 7.80 13.74
C PRO A 52 0.76 8.34 12.83
N LEU A 53 -0.51 8.11 13.17
CA LEU A 53 -1.66 8.57 12.39
C LEU A 53 -1.72 10.10 12.30
N SER A 54 -1.21 10.82 13.31
CA SER A 54 -1.11 12.29 13.32
C SER A 54 -0.14 12.85 12.28
N THR A 55 0.83 12.05 11.82
CA THR A 55 1.81 12.48 10.82
C THR A 55 1.35 12.24 9.37
N LEU A 56 0.24 11.50 9.19
CA LEU A 56 -0.31 11.24 7.88
C LEU A 56 -0.75 12.52 7.18
N ARG A 57 -0.87 12.45 5.85
CA ARG A 57 -1.32 13.56 4.99
C ARG A 57 -0.47 14.84 5.17
N GLY A 58 0.84 14.67 5.26
CA GLY A 58 1.78 15.79 5.43
C GLY A 58 1.68 16.47 6.80
N GLY A 59 1.34 15.72 7.85
CA GLY A 59 1.20 16.25 9.21
C GLY A 59 -0.19 16.81 9.55
N ASN A 60 -1.15 16.75 8.62
CA ASN A 60 -2.55 17.10 8.91
C ASN A 60 -3.25 16.05 9.80
N GLY A 61 -2.70 14.85 9.87
CA GLY A 61 -3.24 13.75 10.65
C GLY A 61 -4.53 13.17 10.06
N LEU A 62 -5.13 12.29 10.86
CA LEU A 62 -6.40 11.64 10.58
C LEU A 62 -7.40 12.01 11.68
N ASP A 63 -8.65 12.28 11.30
CA ASP A 63 -9.72 12.39 12.28
C ASP A 63 -10.07 11.00 12.82
N THR A 64 -9.62 10.68 14.02
CA THR A 64 -9.90 9.38 14.67
C THR A 64 -11.18 9.38 15.51
N SER A 65 -11.92 10.49 15.55
CA SER A 65 -13.21 10.57 16.25
C SER A 65 -14.34 9.88 15.47
N THR A 66 -14.15 9.73 14.17
CA THR A 66 -15.05 9.01 13.26
C THR A 66 -14.37 7.75 12.72
N GLY A 67 -15.16 6.90 12.09
CA GLY A 67 -14.68 5.65 11.50
C GLY A 67 -15.07 5.52 10.04
N PHE A 68 -14.92 4.30 9.54
CA PHE A 68 -15.39 3.93 8.20
C PHE A 68 -15.98 2.52 8.25
N VAL A 69 -16.81 2.18 7.27
CA VAL A 69 -17.42 0.84 7.17
C VAL A 69 -16.76 0.07 6.04
N ILE A 70 -16.38 -1.17 6.31
CA ILE A 70 -15.97 -2.13 5.29
C ILE A 70 -17.08 -3.15 5.14
N ARG A 71 -17.58 -3.31 3.91
CA ARG A 71 -18.55 -4.32 3.53
C ARG A 71 -17.94 -5.24 2.49
N ASN A 72 -17.97 -6.54 2.75
CA ASN A 72 -17.43 -7.57 1.85
C ASN A 72 -18.48 -8.65 1.64
N GLY A 73 -19.25 -8.53 0.54
CA GLY A 73 -20.41 -9.35 0.29
C GLY A 73 -21.49 -9.14 1.36
N THR A 74 -21.88 -10.20 2.06
CA THR A 74 -22.92 -10.15 3.10
C THR A 74 -22.39 -9.74 4.47
N LYS A 75 -21.07 -9.62 4.64
CA LYS A 75 -20.45 -9.24 5.91
C LYS A 75 -20.10 -7.75 5.91
N SER A 76 -20.25 -7.11 7.07
CA SER A 76 -19.96 -5.70 7.26
C SER A 76 -19.35 -5.48 8.64
N ALA A 77 -18.40 -4.56 8.75
CA ALA A 77 -17.85 -4.11 10.02
C ALA A 77 -17.58 -2.61 9.99
N THR A 78 -17.92 -1.93 11.09
CA THR A 78 -17.51 -0.54 11.33
C THR A 78 -16.12 -0.56 11.95
N ILE A 79 -15.18 0.14 11.34
CA ILE A 79 -13.81 0.30 11.79
C ILE A 79 -13.74 1.60 12.60
N ASP A 80 -13.77 1.45 13.92
CA ASP A 80 -13.61 2.57 14.85
C ASP A 80 -12.11 2.81 15.12
N LEU A 81 -11.63 4.01 14.83
CA LEU A 81 -10.25 4.44 15.04
C LEU A 81 -10.04 5.17 16.38
N SER A 82 -11.05 5.22 17.24
CA SER A 82 -10.92 5.79 18.58
C SER A 82 -9.75 5.12 19.34
N GLY A 83 -8.86 5.96 19.86
CA GLY A 83 -7.64 5.53 20.56
C GLY A 83 -6.56 4.89 19.68
N ALA A 84 -6.69 4.85 18.35
CA ALA A 84 -5.62 4.41 17.46
C ALA A 84 -4.53 5.49 17.35
N THR A 85 -3.26 5.08 17.46
CA THR A 85 -2.11 6.01 17.42
C THR A 85 -1.23 5.80 16.20
N THR A 86 -1.12 4.57 15.73
CA THR A 86 -0.22 4.17 14.64
C THR A 86 -0.94 3.49 13.47
N VAL A 87 -0.24 3.37 12.33
CA VAL A 87 -0.73 2.57 11.19
C VAL A 87 -0.94 1.11 11.58
N GLU A 88 -0.13 0.55 12.49
CA GLU A 88 -0.34 -0.79 13.04
C GLU A 88 -1.69 -0.93 13.76
N ASP A 89 -2.02 0.04 14.61
CA ASP A 89 -3.30 0.07 15.32
C ASP A 89 -4.49 0.08 14.35
N LEU A 90 -4.36 0.83 13.24
CA LEU A 90 -5.34 0.88 12.16
C LEU A 90 -5.44 -0.47 11.43
N LEU A 91 -4.31 -1.05 11.03
CA LEU A 91 -4.29 -2.32 10.30
C LEU A 91 -4.83 -3.47 11.14
N ASN A 92 -4.58 -3.47 12.46
CA ASN A 92 -5.13 -4.46 13.38
C ASN A 92 -6.66 -4.38 13.46
N ARG A 93 -7.23 -3.17 13.42
CA ARG A 93 -8.68 -2.95 13.38
C ARG A 93 -9.29 -3.35 12.04
N VAL A 94 -8.57 -3.19 10.93
CA VAL A 94 -9.03 -3.60 9.59
C VAL A 94 -8.96 -5.11 9.39
N ASN A 95 -7.91 -5.77 9.89
CA ASN A 95 -7.61 -7.19 9.68
C ASN A 95 -8.46 -8.13 10.56
N LEU A 96 -9.77 -7.92 10.57
CA LEU A 96 -10.72 -8.79 11.26
C LEU A 96 -10.85 -10.14 10.52
N PRO A 97 -10.65 -11.29 11.20
CA PRO A 97 -10.70 -12.61 10.57
C PRO A 97 -12.03 -12.87 9.84
N ASP A 98 -13.14 -12.45 10.43
CA ASP A 98 -14.47 -12.79 9.93
C ASP A 98 -14.87 -12.00 8.68
N LEU A 99 -14.31 -10.81 8.46
CA LEU A 99 -14.69 -9.94 7.34
C LEU A 99 -14.12 -10.41 5.99
N GLY A 100 -13.14 -11.32 6.01
CA GLY A 100 -12.54 -11.86 4.80
C GLY A 100 -11.76 -10.82 3.99
N VAL A 101 -11.27 -9.77 4.64
CA VAL A 101 -10.39 -8.75 4.03
C VAL A 101 -8.98 -8.86 4.60
N TRP A 102 -8.02 -8.23 3.94
CA TRP A 102 -6.66 -8.06 4.39
C TRP A 102 -6.17 -6.65 4.06
N GLY A 103 -5.98 -5.84 5.09
CA GLY A 103 -5.33 -4.53 5.03
C GLY A 103 -3.82 -4.67 5.13
N ARG A 104 -3.09 -3.96 4.25
CA ARG A 104 -1.62 -3.87 4.28
C ARG A 104 -1.14 -2.53 3.78
N ILE A 105 0.12 -2.23 4.07
CA ILE A 105 0.86 -1.18 3.37
C ILE A 105 1.23 -1.72 1.98
N ALA A 106 1.09 -0.90 0.95
CA ALA A 106 1.52 -1.23 -0.40
C ALA A 106 3.04 -1.47 -0.47
N ALA A 107 3.49 -2.21 -1.49
CA ALA A 107 4.91 -2.53 -1.65
C ALA A 107 5.80 -1.28 -1.84
N ASP A 108 5.23 -0.20 -2.37
CA ASP A 108 5.90 1.10 -2.51
C ASP A 108 6.01 1.88 -1.18
N GLY A 109 5.29 1.45 -0.14
CA GLY A 109 5.22 2.13 1.15
C GLY A 109 4.42 3.43 1.14
N ARG A 110 3.70 3.78 0.07
CA ARG A 110 3.07 5.11 -0.07
C ARG A 110 1.57 5.12 0.21
N ARG A 111 0.94 3.96 0.15
CA ARG A 111 -0.52 3.81 0.30
C ARG A 111 -0.88 2.62 1.15
N LEU A 112 -2.08 2.66 1.71
CA LEU A 112 -2.73 1.51 2.31
C LEU A 112 -3.56 0.80 1.25
N GLU A 113 -3.61 -0.52 1.31
CA GLU A 113 -4.38 -1.35 0.41
C GLU A 113 -5.22 -2.31 1.24
N ILE A 114 -6.50 -2.44 0.89
CA ILE A 114 -7.40 -3.45 1.44
C ILE A 114 -7.76 -4.39 0.30
N VAL A 115 -7.43 -5.66 0.45
CA VAL A 115 -7.78 -6.70 -0.51
C VAL A 115 -8.84 -7.61 0.06
N SER A 116 -9.85 -7.93 -0.73
CA SER A 116 -10.79 -9.00 -0.37
C SER A 116 -10.17 -10.36 -0.65
N ARG A 117 -10.33 -11.28 0.30
CA ARG A 117 -9.93 -12.70 0.19
C ARG A 117 -11.11 -13.59 -0.24
N VAL A 118 -12.27 -12.99 -0.52
CA VAL A 118 -13.50 -13.70 -0.87
C VAL A 118 -13.80 -13.45 -2.34
N SER A 119 -13.71 -14.50 -3.16
CA SER A 119 -14.04 -14.40 -4.59
C SER A 119 -15.54 -14.20 -4.80
N GLY A 120 -15.91 -13.38 -5.78
CA GLY A 120 -17.30 -13.07 -6.09
C GLY A 120 -18.03 -12.14 -5.12
N ALA A 121 -17.38 -11.75 -4.02
CA ALA A 121 -17.92 -10.76 -3.09
C ALA A 121 -17.61 -9.33 -3.56
N GLU A 122 -18.60 -8.45 -3.42
CA GLU A 122 -18.43 -7.01 -3.62
C GLU A 122 -17.85 -6.39 -2.35
N LEU A 123 -16.65 -5.82 -2.48
CA LEU A 123 -15.99 -5.02 -1.46
C LEU A 123 -16.39 -3.55 -1.64
N ARG A 124 -16.95 -2.96 -0.59
CA ARG A 124 -17.23 -1.53 -0.48
C ARG A 124 -16.54 -0.99 0.76
N ILE A 125 -15.92 0.17 0.61
CA ILE A 125 -15.34 0.92 1.72
C ILE A 125 -16.04 2.26 1.73
N GLU A 126 -16.76 2.51 2.82
CA GLU A 126 -17.80 3.51 2.99
C GLU A 126 -17.44 4.43 4.16
N GLU A 127 -17.91 5.67 4.17
CA GLU A 127 -17.71 6.57 5.32
C GLU A 127 -18.68 6.25 6.47
N HIS A 128 -18.29 6.58 7.69
CA HIS A 128 -19.14 6.47 8.88
C HIS A 128 -19.18 7.78 9.67
N GLY A 129 -19.81 8.80 9.09
CA GLY A 129 -20.01 10.11 9.72
C GLY A 129 -18.85 11.09 9.56
N GLY A 130 -17.75 10.67 8.92
CA GLY A 130 -16.55 11.48 8.67
C GLY A 130 -16.02 11.32 7.26
N THR A 131 -14.73 11.61 7.07
CA THR A 131 -14.02 11.47 5.78
C THR A 131 -12.81 10.55 5.86
N VAL A 132 -12.75 9.69 6.88
CA VAL A 132 -11.58 8.86 7.19
C VAL A 132 -11.22 7.94 6.03
N ALA A 133 -12.19 7.28 5.39
CA ALA A 133 -11.90 6.40 4.27
C ALA A 133 -11.33 7.17 3.08
N THR A 134 -11.83 8.38 2.83
CA THR A 134 -11.36 9.29 1.78
C THR A 134 -9.95 9.80 2.11
N GLN A 135 -9.71 10.19 3.36
CA GLN A 135 -8.42 10.68 3.85
C GLN A 135 -7.31 9.61 3.76
N LEU A 136 -7.67 8.34 3.96
CA LEU A 136 -6.76 7.20 3.79
C LEU A 136 -6.62 6.76 2.33
N GLY A 137 -7.41 7.30 1.41
CA GLY A 137 -7.45 6.88 0.01
C GLY A 137 -8.04 5.47 -0.18
N LEU A 138 -8.86 5.00 0.76
CA LEU A 138 -9.43 3.65 0.78
C LEU A 138 -10.90 3.60 0.31
N ARG A 139 -11.60 4.74 0.29
CA ARG A 139 -13.03 4.80 -0.06
C ARG A 139 -13.25 4.27 -1.49
N SER A 140 -14.23 3.38 -1.67
CA SER A 140 -14.47 2.74 -2.97
C SER A 140 -15.13 3.66 -4.00
N LEU A 141 -15.87 4.68 -3.56
CA LEU A 141 -16.39 5.75 -4.42
C LEU A 141 -15.96 7.10 -3.86
N TYR A 142 -15.14 7.85 -4.60
CA TYR A 142 -14.64 9.15 -4.20
C TYR A 142 -14.78 10.18 -5.33
N ALA A 143 -14.52 11.45 -5.03
CA ALA A 143 -14.75 12.54 -5.97
C ALA A 143 -13.96 12.39 -7.29
N GLY A 144 -12.72 11.90 -7.20
CA GLY A 144 -11.89 11.66 -8.38
C GLY A 144 -12.17 10.35 -9.12
N THR A 145 -13.17 9.55 -8.71
CA THR A 145 -13.52 8.32 -9.42
C THR A 145 -13.97 8.66 -10.84
N PRO A 146 -13.34 8.10 -11.89
CA PRO A 146 -13.78 8.28 -13.27
C PRO A 146 -15.17 7.68 -13.49
N LEU A 147 -16.05 8.41 -14.18
CA LEU A 147 -17.39 7.91 -14.45
C LEU A 147 -17.36 6.62 -15.26
N ALA A 148 -16.37 6.45 -16.15
CA ALA A 148 -16.17 5.25 -16.97
C ALA A 148 -15.93 3.98 -16.14
N GLU A 149 -15.43 4.08 -14.91
CA GLU A 149 -15.18 2.93 -14.03
C GLU A 149 -16.44 2.46 -13.30
N LEU A 150 -17.46 3.32 -13.21
CA LEU A 150 -18.69 3.03 -12.49
C LEU A 150 -19.48 1.90 -13.16
N ASN A 151 -20.38 1.28 -12.36
CA ASN A 151 -21.22 0.16 -12.79
C ASN A 151 -20.41 -1.05 -13.29
N GLY A 152 -19.19 -1.22 -12.76
CA GLY A 152 -18.26 -2.27 -13.18
C GLY A 152 -17.68 -2.02 -14.57
N GLY A 153 -17.29 -0.78 -14.86
CA GLY A 153 -16.68 -0.37 -16.14
C GLY A 153 -17.66 -0.04 -17.27
N ARG A 154 -18.97 -0.11 -17.03
CA ARG A 154 -19.98 0.30 -18.04
C ARG A 154 -20.01 1.82 -18.22
N GLY A 155 -19.64 2.54 -17.17
CA GLY A 155 -19.70 3.98 -17.14
C GLY A 155 -21.08 4.53 -16.76
N VAL A 156 -21.21 5.84 -16.91
CA VAL A 156 -22.47 6.58 -16.84
C VAL A 156 -22.85 6.98 -18.26
N ARG A 157 -24.01 6.54 -18.73
CA ARG A 157 -24.49 6.86 -20.08
C ARG A 157 -25.42 8.06 -20.02
N THR A 158 -25.12 9.07 -20.82
CA THR A 158 -25.94 10.27 -21.00
C THR A 158 -26.65 10.24 -22.34
N VAL A 159 -27.66 11.10 -22.47
CA VAL A 159 -28.34 11.39 -23.73
C VAL A 159 -28.17 12.88 -23.99
N ALA A 160 -28.02 13.27 -25.26
CA ALA A 160 -27.81 14.67 -25.61
C ALA A 160 -28.86 15.60 -24.98
N GLY A 161 -28.39 16.57 -24.19
CA GLY A 161 -29.23 17.52 -23.44
C GLY A 161 -29.47 17.11 -21.98
N PRO A 162 -30.52 17.64 -21.33
CA PRO A 162 -30.75 17.37 -19.91
C PRO A 162 -31.03 15.89 -19.63
N ASP A 163 -30.24 15.31 -18.72
CA ASP A 163 -30.33 13.91 -18.29
C ASP A 163 -31.19 13.73 -17.05
N LEU A 164 -31.14 14.70 -16.13
CA LEU A 164 -31.79 14.63 -14.82
C LEU A 164 -32.70 15.83 -14.61
N ARG A 165 -33.86 15.61 -13.99
CA ARG A 165 -34.69 16.66 -13.40
C ARG A 165 -34.76 16.48 -11.90
N ILE A 166 -34.39 17.52 -11.19
CA ILE A 166 -34.50 17.62 -9.74
C ILE A 166 -35.75 18.45 -9.43
N THR A 167 -36.64 17.91 -8.62
CA THR A 167 -37.82 18.62 -8.11
C THR A 167 -37.61 18.89 -6.63
N THR A 168 -37.64 20.16 -6.22
CA THR A 168 -37.43 20.60 -4.84
C THR A 168 -38.75 20.70 -4.05
N ALA A 169 -38.67 20.80 -2.73
CA ALA A 169 -39.82 20.85 -1.83
C ALA A 169 -40.70 22.10 -2.03
N ASP A 170 -40.14 23.21 -2.50
CA ASP A 170 -40.87 24.42 -2.91
C ASP A 170 -41.59 24.27 -4.27
N GLY A 171 -41.44 23.14 -4.96
CA GLY A 171 -42.03 22.85 -6.27
C GLY A 171 -41.20 23.34 -7.46
N SER A 172 -40.03 23.96 -7.22
CA SER A 172 -39.11 24.34 -8.30
C SER A 172 -38.53 23.09 -8.97
N THR A 173 -38.20 23.22 -10.26
CA THR A 173 -37.54 22.16 -11.03
C THR A 173 -36.24 22.66 -11.62
N LEU A 174 -35.25 21.78 -11.65
CA LEU A 174 -33.90 22.06 -12.10
C LEU A 174 -33.50 20.93 -13.06
N ASP A 175 -33.09 21.29 -14.26
CA ASP A 175 -32.67 20.34 -15.27
C ASP A 175 -31.14 20.33 -15.34
N VAL A 176 -30.56 19.13 -15.34
CA VAL A 176 -29.12 18.92 -15.26
C VAL A 176 -28.70 18.06 -16.45
N ASP A 177 -27.84 18.64 -17.27
CA ASP A 177 -27.22 18.00 -18.42
C ASP A 177 -25.80 17.54 -18.02
N LEU A 178 -25.53 16.24 -18.19
CA LEU A 178 -24.28 15.60 -17.79
C LEU A 178 -23.34 15.35 -18.98
N ASP A 179 -23.61 15.93 -20.15
CA ASP A 179 -22.77 15.79 -21.32
C ASP A 179 -21.34 16.32 -21.05
N GLY A 180 -20.34 15.53 -21.43
CA GLY A 180 -18.91 15.88 -21.33
C GLY A 180 -18.29 15.72 -19.93
N VAL A 181 -19.07 15.33 -18.93
CA VAL A 181 -18.62 15.06 -17.55
C VAL A 181 -17.76 13.79 -17.51
N ARG A 182 -16.65 13.80 -16.73
CA ARG A 182 -15.68 12.68 -16.73
C ARG A 182 -15.51 12.01 -15.38
N THR A 183 -15.70 12.73 -14.29
CA THR A 183 -15.48 12.23 -12.92
C THR A 183 -16.70 12.48 -12.03
N MET A 184 -16.72 11.82 -10.87
CA MET A 184 -17.74 12.09 -9.84
C MET A 184 -17.73 13.54 -9.36
N GLN A 185 -16.55 14.18 -9.30
CA GLN A 185 -16.42 15.59 -8.94
C GLN A 185 -17.12 16.47 -9.98
N ASP A 186 -16.93 16.19 -11.28
CA ASP A 186 -17.59 16.94 -12.34
C ASP A 186 -19.13 16.83 -12.23
N VAL A 187 -19.66 15.65 -11.87
CA VAL A 187 -21.11 15.46 -11.61
C VAL A 187 -21.56 16.31 -10.43
N ILE A 188 -20.81 16.27 -9.32
CA ILE A 188 -21.10 17.04 -8.11
C ILE A 188 -21.10 18.54 -8.43
N ASP A 189 -20.10 19.02 -9.16
CA ASP A 189 -19.98 20.43 -9.55
C ASP A 189 -21.12 20.85 -10.47
N ARG A 190 -21.49 20.01 -11.44
CA ARG A 190 -22.60 20.28 -12.37
C ARG A 190 -23.94 20.37 -11.64
N LEU A 191 -24.19 19.48 -10.69
CA LEU A 191 -25.40 19.50 -9.85
C LEU A 191 -25.45 20.74 -8.97
N ASN A 192 -24.35 21.06 -8.30
CA ASN A 192 -24.26 22.25 -7.45
C ASN A 192 -24.43 23.55 -8.25
N ALA A 193 -23.83 23.62 -9.43
CA ALA A 193 -23.98 24.75 -10.35
C ALA A 193 -25.43 24.91 -10.83
N ALA A 194 -26.09 23.82 -11.22
CA ALA A 194 -27.49 23.85 -11.62
C ALA A 194 -28.43 24.24 -10.46
N GLY A 195 -28.13 23.77 -9.25
CA GLY A 195 -28.93 24.02 -8.06
C GLY A 195 -28.93 25.47 -7.56
N GLY A 196 -27.88 26.25 -7.84
CA GLY A 196 -27.81 27.66 -7.47
C GLY A 196 -28.00 27.92 -5.96
N GLY A 197 -27.60 26.98 -5.10
CA GLY A 197 -27.77 27.04 -3.65
C GLY A 197 -29.09 26.49 -3.11
N ARG A 198 -30.07 26.16 -3.97
CA ARG A 198 -31.30 25.46 -3.57
C ARG A 198 -31.05 24.02 -3.16
N ILE A 199 -30.04 23.41 -3.78
CA ILE A 199 -29.55 22.08 -3.42
C ILE A 199 -28.05 22.11 -3.16
N THR A 200 -27.57 21.11 -2.44
CA THR A 200 -26.15 20.76 -2.35
C THR A 200 -25.96 19.30 -2.66
N ALA A 201 -25.16 19.01 -3.68
CA ALA A 201 -24.68 17.68 -4.02
C ALA A 201 -23.29 17.45 -3.40
N GLY A 202 -23.05 16.23 -2.94
CA GLY A 202 -21.77 15.78 -2.40
C GLY A 202 -21.75 14.27 -2.25
N LEU A 203 -20.64 13.70 -1.81
CA LEU A 203 -20.63 12.28 -1.45
C LEU A 203 -21.27 12.08 -0.08
N ALA A 204 -21.96 10.95 0.10
CA ALA A 204 -22.63 10.65 1.36
C ALA A 204 -21.65 10.63 2.55
N SER A 205 -22.03 11.23 3.67
CA SER A 205 -21.23 11.18 4.92
C SER A 205 -21.37 9.84 5.65
N PHE A 206 -22.43 9.08 5.35
CA PHE A 206 -22.64 7.71 5.81
C PHE A 206 -22.86 6.82 4.59
N GLY A 207 -22.08 5.76 4.46
CA GLY A 207 -22.15 4.88 3.30
C GLY A 207 -21.31 5.37 2.12
N ASN A 208 -21.74 4.97 0.93
CA ASN A 208 -21.25 5.44 -0.36
C ASN A 208 -22.42 5.90 -1.22
N GLY A 209 -22.08 6.60 -2.30
CA GLY A 209 -23.05 7.15 -3.23
C GLY A 209 -23.06 8.66 -3.20
N LEU A 210 -23.83 9.21 -4.14
CA LEU A 210 -24.05 10.63 -4.29
C LEU A 210 -25.21 11.05 -3.39
N GLN A 211 -24.97 12.00 -2.50
CA GLN A 211 -25.98 12.63 -1.66
C GLN A 211 -26.37 13.97 -2.26
N ILE A 212 -27.66 14.24 -2.32
CA ILE A 212 -28.21 15.54 -2.71
C ILE A 212 -29.14 15.99 -1.59
N THR A 213 -28.90 17.19 -1.08
CA THR A 213 -29.69 17.83 -0.04
C THR A 213 -30.42 19.03 -0.61
N ASP A 214 -31.73 19.09 -0.41
CA ASP A 214 -32.60 20.22 -0.71
C ASP A 214 -32.64 21.18 0.49
N HIS A 215 -32.41 22.46 0.21
CA HIS A 215 -32.44 23.56 1.19
C HIS A 215 -33.66 24.47 1.01
N THR A 216 -34.55 24.16 0.07
CA THR A 216 -35.77 24.92 -0.14
C THR A 216 -36.79 24.62 0.97
N ALA A 217 -37.65 25.61 1.24
CA ALA A 217 -38.75 25.45 2.17
C ALA A 217 -40.05 25.20 1.40
N GLY A 218 -40.70 24.07 1.67
CA GLY A 218 -41.98 23.72 1.06
C GLY A 218 -42.51 22.37 1.52
N GLY A 219 -43.74 22.06 1.14
CA GLY A 219 -44.42 20.78 1.47
C GLY A 219 -44.33 19.72 0.37
N GLY A 220 -43.67 20.03 -0.75
CA GLY A 220 -43.47 19.11 -1.86
C GLY A 220 -42.48 17.99 -1.53
N THR A 221 -42.54 16.91 -2.30
CA THR A 221 -41.58 15.80 -2.18
C THR A 221 -40.34 16.10 -3.00
N PHE A 222 -39.18 16.18 -2.34
CA PHE A 222 -37.89 16.25 -3.00
C PHE A 222 -37.63 14.96 -3.79
N GLY A 223 -37.14 15.08 -5.02
CA GLY A 223 -36.85 13.90 -5.84
C GLY A 223 -36.03 14.21 -7.08
N VAL A 224 -35.43 13.15 -7.64
CA VAL A 224 -34.67 13.21 -8.89
C VAL A 224 -35.27 12.21 -9.86
N THR A 225 -35.49 12.65 -11.10
CA THR A 225 -36.10 11.85 -12.16
C THR A 225 -35.24 11.92 -13.42
N ALA A 226 -35.28 10.88 -14.24
CA ALA A 226 -34.60 10.88 -15.52
C ALA A 226 -35.39 11.72 -16.54
N LEU A 227 -34.68 12.53 -17.33
CA LEU A 227 -35.22 13.21 -18.50
C LEU A 227 -34.80 12.48 -19.77
N GLN A 228 -35.61 12.63 -20.82
CA GLN A 228 -35.31 12.10 -22.17
C GLN A 228 -34.94 10.60 -22.21
N ALA A 229 -35.47 9.81 -21.27
CA ALA A 229 -35.11 8.40 -21.08
C ALA A 229 -33.59 8.15 -20.84
N SER A 230 -32.88 9.14 -20.28
CA SER A 230 -31.46 9.03 -19.96
C SER A 230 -31.20 7.93 -18.90
N PRO A 231 -30.28 6.98 -19.15
CA PRO A 231 -29.87 5.99 -18.16
C PRO A 231 -29.08 6.57 -16.97
N ALA A 232 -28.66 7.84 -17.05
CA ALA A 232 -27.76 8.45 -16.08
C ALA A 232 -28.29 8.40 -14.64
N LEU A 233 -29.61 8.51 -14.43
CA LEU A 233 -30.22 8.41 -13.11
C LEU A 233 -29.86 7.09 -12.42
N GLY A 234 -30.04 5.97 -13.13
CA GLY A 234 -29.71 4.65 -12.61
C GLY A 234 -28.21 4.39 -12.61
N ASP A 235 -27.47 4.86 -13.62
CA ASP A 235 -26.01 4.64 -13.67
C ASP A 235 -25.28 5.44 -12.55
N LEU A 236 -25.85 6.53 -12.04
CA LEU A 236 -25.35 7.25 -10.85
C LEU A 236 -25.94 6.76 -9.52
N GLY A 237 -26.91 5.85 -9.57
CA GLY A 237 -27.55 5.31 -8.38
C GLY A 237 -28.53 6.26 -7.71
N LEU A 238 -29.05 7.26 -8.43
CA LEU A 238 -30.03 8.23 -7.94
C LEU A 238 -31.48 7.75 -8.11
N ASP A 239 -31.69 6.51 -8.57
CA ASP A 239 -32.96 5.81 -8.72
C ASP A 239 -33.54 5.34 -7.36
N VAL A 240 -33.53 6.24 -6.37
CA VAL A 240 -33.94 5.99 -5.00
C VAL A 240 -34.85 7.12 -4.50
N ALA A 241 -35.74 6.81 -3.56
CA ALA A 241 -36.59 7.82 -2.95
C ALA A 241 -35.80 8.68 -1.96
N ALA A 242 -36.03 10.00 -1.99
CA ALA A 242 -35.53 10.89 -0.95
C ALA A 242 -36.23 10.63 0.39
N THR A 243 -35.52 10.85 1.48
CA THR A 243 -36.07 10.86 2.84
C THR A 243 -36.04 12.29 3.37
N GLY A 244 -37.20 12.94 3.43
CA GLY A 244 -37.26 14.38 3.70
C GLY A 244 -36.57 15.17 2.58
N GLY A 245 -35.71 16.12 2.94
CA GLY A 245 -34.91 16.92 2.00
C GLY A 245 -33.59 16.26 1.57
N VAL A 246 -33.35 14.98 1.86
CA VAL A 246 -32.07 14.31 1.53
C VAL A 246 -32.31 13.06 0.69
N LEU A 247 -31.62 12.97 -0.44
CA LEU A 247 -31.55 11.78 -1.26
C LEU A 247 -30.12 11.25 -1.20
N VAL A 248 -29.96 10.00 -0.76
CA VAL A 248 -28.66 9.31 -0.74
C VAL A 248 -28.72 8.18 -1.75
N GLY A 249 -27.97 8.33 -2.85
CA GLY A 249 -27.90 7.35 -3.92
C GLY A 249 -27.24 6.04 -3.49
N ARG A 250 -27.50 4.97 -4.24
CA ARG A 250 -26.83 3.67 -4.05
C ARG A 250 -25.36 3.72 -4.46
N ASP A 251 -24.58 2.82 -3.89
CA ASP A 251 -23.18 2.63 -4.30
C ASP A 251 -23.10 1.92 -5.66
N VAL A 252 -22.61 2.66 -6.67
CA VAL A 252 -22.43 2.19 -8.05
C VAL A 252 -21.00 1.76 -8.37
N ASN A 253 -20.08 1.78 -7.39
CA ASN A 253 -18.68 1.38 -7.58
C ASN A 253 -18.18 0.34 -6.55
N PRO A 254 -18.84 -0.83 -6.42
CA PRO A 254 -18.25 -1.93 -5.66
C PRO A 254 -16.99 -2.46 -6.33
N TYR A 255 -15.96 -2.70 -5.53
CA TYR A 255 -14.78 -3.43 -5.99
C TYR A 255 -15.03 -4.94 -5.92
N THR A 256 -14.55 -5.70 -6.91
CA THR A 256 -14.69 -7.16 -6.94
C THR A 256 -13.36 -7.78 -7.33
N VAL A 257 -12.96 -8.83 -6.60
CA VAL A 257 -11.68 -9.51 -6.83
C VAL A 257 -11.63 -10.10 -8.24
N ASP A 258 -10.58 -9.79 -8.98
CA ASP A 258 -10.26 -10.47 -10.24
C ASP A 258 -9.79 -11.90 -9.97
N SER A 259 -10.72 -12.85 -10.07
CA SER A 259 -10.52 -14.27 -9.82
C SER A 259 -11.34 -15.09 -10.82
N PRO A 260 -10.84 -16.28 -11.24
CA PRO A 260 -11.63 -17.20 -12.06
C PRO A 260 -12.99 -17.51 -11.44
N PHE A 261 -13.05 -17.65 -10.12
CA PHE A 261 -14.29 -17.91 -9.41
C PHE A 261 -15.24 -16.72 -9.44
N THR A 262 -14.73 -15.48 -9.35
CA THR A 262 -15.55 -14.28 -9.54
C THR A 262 -16.17 -14.27 -10.94
N ALA A 263 -15.37 -14.54 -11.97
CA ALA A 263 -15.83 -14.57 -13.35
C ALA A 263 -16.91 -15.64 -13.59
N LEU A 264 -16.71 -16.85 -13.05
CA LEU A 264 -17.71 -17.94 -13.15
C LEU A 264 -18.99 -17.65 -12.38
N LEU A 265 -18.89 -16.99 -11.21
CA LEU A 265 -20.06 -16.59 -10.43
C LEU A 265 -20.85 -15.47 -11.12
N GLU A 266 -20.17 -14.51 -11.74
CA GLU A 266 -20.80 -13.47 -12.56
C GLU A 266 -21.46 -14.08 -13.80
N LEU A 267 -20.78 -14.99 -14.50
CA LEU A 267 -21.35 -15.70 -15.66
C LEU A 267 -22.60 -16.50 -15.27
N ARG A 268 -22.54 -17.25 -14.17
CA ARG A 268 -23.69 -18.00 -13.64
C ARG A 268 -24.86 -17.06 -13.32
N ARG A 269 -24.59 -15.91 -12.70
CA ARG A 269 -25.62 -14.89 -12.41
C ARG A 269 -26.23 -14.35 -13.69
N GLY A 270 -25.42 -13.94 -14.66
CA GLY A 270 -25.90 -13.42 -15.94
C GLY A 270 -26.72 -14.45 -16.74
N LEU A 271 -26.33 -15.73 -16.69
CA LEU A 271 -27.10 -16.82 -17.32
C LEU A 271 -28.42 -17.09 -16.60
N ALA A 272 -28.46 -16.92 -15.28
CA ALA A 272 -29.67 -17.13 -14.50
C ALA A 272 -30.69 -15.99 -14.64
N THR A 273 -30.22 -14.76 -14.86
CA THR A 273 -31.07 -13.56 -14.99
C THR A 273 -31.36 -13.15 -16.44
N ASP A 274 -30.80 -13.87 -17.42
CA ASP A 274 -30.80 -13.51 -18.85
C ASP A 274 -30.35 -12.06 -19.11
N ALA A 275 -29.48 -11.53 -18.24
CA ALA A 275 -28.99 -10.18 -18.32
C ALA A 275 -27.77 -10.11 -19.26
N ARG A 276 -28.02 -9.75 -20.53
CA ARG A 276 -26.96 -9.62 -21.57
C ARG A 276 -25.75 -8.78 -21.13
N THR A 277 -25.98 -7.76 -20.32
CA THR A 277 -24.92 -6.90 -19.77
C THR A 277 -24.04 -7.64 -18.77
N ASP A 278 -24.62 -8.49 -17.94
CA ASP A 278 -23.89 -9.27 -16.94
C ASP A 278 -23.06 -10.36 -17.61
N LEU A 279 -23.61 -10.97 -18.66
CA LEU A 279 -22.90 -11.93 -19.51
C LEU A 279 -21.69 -11.31 -20.21
N SER A 280 -21.85 -10.11 -20.77
CA SER A 280 -20.75 -9.41 -21.44
C SER A 280 -19.62 -9.05 -20.46
N ARG A 281 -19.96 -8.51 -19.27
CA ARG A 281 -18.99 -8.23 -18.20
C ARG A 281 -18.27 -9.48 -17.72
N ALA A 282 -19.01 -10.59 -17.56
CA ALA A 282 -18.43 -11.86 -17.15
C ALA A 282 -17.44 -12.37 -18.20
N ALA A 283 -17.76 -12.29 -19.50
CA ALA A 283 -16.86 -12.68 -20.58
C ALA A 283 -15.56 -11.86 -20.56
N GLU A 284 -15.64 -10.53 -20.46
CA GLU A 284 -14.46 -9.67 -20.34
C GLU A 284 -13.59 -10.02 -19.12
N ARG A 285 -14.23 -10.33 -17.98
CA ARG A 285 -13.49 -10.75 -16.78
C ARG A 285 -12.82 -12.11 -16.98
N VAL A 286 -13.48 -13.08 -17.61
CA VAL A 286 -12.88 -14.37 -17.96
C VAL A 286 -11.59 -14.16 -18.76
N GLU A 287 -11.62 -13.29 -19.78
CA GLU A 287 -10.43 -12.98 -20.57
C GLU A 287 -9.30 -12.36 -19.74
N ARG A 288 -9.62 -11.37 -18.88
CA ARG A 288 -8.62 -10.75 -17.99
C ARG A 288 -7.98 -11.79 -17.07
N VAL A 289 -8.80 -12.65 -16.49
CA VAL A 289 -8.34 -13.73 -15.60
C VAL A 289 -7.46 -14.72 -16.34
N LEU A 290 -7.84 -15.15 -17.54
CA LEU A 290 -7.05 -16.09 -18.36
C LEU A 290 -5.65 -15.50 -18.66
N ARG A 291 -5.58 -14.23 -19.07
CA ARG A 291 -4.30 -13.54 -19.29
C ARG A 291 -3.45 -13.48 -18.02
N ASN A 292 -4.08 -13.19 -16.88
CA ASN A 292 -3.37 -13.16 -15.60
C ASN A 292 -2.85 -14.54 -15.18
N MET A 293 -3.64 -15.60 -15.39
CA MET A 293 -3.21 -16.98 -15.12
C MET A 293 -2.03 -17.40 -16.00
N GLN A 294 -2.06 -17.07 -17.30
CA GLN A 294 -0.95 -17.33 -18.22
C GLN A 294 0.33 -16.61 -17.76
N ARG A 295 0.23 -15.36 -17.31
CA ARG A 295 1.36 -14.61 -16.76
C ARG A 295 1.93 -15.29 -15.51
N VAL A 296 1.07 -15.63 -14.54
CA VAL A 296 1.49 -16.29 -13.30
C VAL A 296 2.11 -17.67 -13.58
N GLN A 297 1.56 -18.43 -14.52
CA GLN A 297 2.14 -19.70 -14.97
C GLN A 297 3.53 -19.49 -15.59
N GLY A 298 3.71 -18.44 -16.39
CA GLY A 298 5.01 -18.07 -16.95
C GLY A 298 6.05 -17.74 -15.88
N GLU A 299 5.66 -17.01 -14.84
CA GLU A 299 6.50 -16.67 -13.68
C GLU A 299 6.85 -17.92 -12.86
N VAL A 300 5.88 -18.79 -12.56
CA VAL A 300 6.13 -20.04 -11.83
C VAL A 300 7.05 -20.96 -12.64
N ALA A 301 6.87 -21.03 -13.96
CA ALA A 301 7.73 -21.82 -14.82
C ALA A 301 9.18 -21.28 -14.87
N SER A 302 9.37 -19.96 -14.86
CA SER A 302 10.71 -19.38 -14.80
C SER A 302 11.39 -19.65 -13.45
N GLN A 303 10.64 -19.53 -12.35
CA GLN A 303 11.12 -19.87 -11.01
C GLN A 303 11.47 -21.36 -10.89
N ALA A 304 10.63 -22.26 -11.43
CA ALA A 304 10.89 -23.69 -11.42
C ALA A 304 12.18 -24.04 -12.19
N ARG A 305 12.42 -23.41 -13.35
CA ARG A 305 13.67 -23.57 -14.11
C ARG A 305 14.88 -23.07 -13.32
N LEU A 306 14.77 -21.90 -12.68
CA LEU A 306 15.84 -21.37 -11.84
C LEU A 306 16.16 -22.29 -10.66
N MET A 307 15.13 -22.88 -10.03
CA MET A 307 15.33 -23.80 -8.92
C MET A 307 15.98 -25.11 -9.39
N ALA A 308 15.56 -25.65 -10.53
CA ALA A 308 16.21 -26.83 -11.13
C ALA A 308 17.70 -26.57 -11.41
N GLU A 309 18.03 -25.44 -12.03
CA GLU A 309 19.42 -25.06 -12.30
C GLU A 309 20.24 -24.90 -11.01
N ARG A 310 19.66 -24.29 -9.98
CA ARG A 310 20.29 -24.18 -8.65
C ARG A 310 20.51 -25.54 -8.01
N THR A 311 19.54 -26.44 -8.11
CA THR A 311 19.66 -27.82 -7.59
C THR A 311 20.80 -28.57 -8.29
N ASP A 312 20.87 -28.50 -9.61
CA ASP A 312 21.92 -29.15 -10.39
C ASP A 312 23.31 -28.58 -10.03
N ARG A 313 23.41 -27.25 -9.89
CA ARG A 313 24.64 -26.59 -9.45
C ARG A 313 25.06 -27.03 -8.04
N VAL A 314 24.14 -27.05 -7.08
CA VAL A 314 24.41 -27.47 -5.70
C VAL A 314 24.86 -28.94 -5.67
N ALA A 315 24.26 -29.80 -6.49
CA ALA A 315 24.67 -31.20 -6.61
C ALA A 315 26.10 -31.34 -7.18
N ALA A 316 26.44 -30.54 -8.20
CA ALA A 316 27.78 -30.50 -8.77
C ALA A 316 28.82 -29.98 -7.76
N GLU A 317 28.52 -28.90 -7.03
CA GLU A 317 29.37 -28.36 -5.97
C GLU A 317 29.57 -29.37 -4.83
N ALA A 318 28.52 -30.06 -4.39
CA ALA A 318 28.62 -31.10 -3.38
C ALA A 318 29.52 -32.27 -3.82
N ASN A 319 29.39 -32.72 -5.08
CA ASN A 319 30.26 -33.76 -5.64
C ASN A 319 31.72 -33.30 -5.70
N ALA A 320 31.98 -32.08 -6.18
CA ALA A 320 33.34 -31.53 -6.22
C ALA A 320 33.98 -31.45 -4.82
N ILE A 321 33.22 -31.05 -3.80
CA ILE A 321 33.69 -31.04 -2.41
C ILE A 321 34.03 -32.45 -1.92
N GLU A 322 33.20 -33.45 -2.25
CA GLU A 322 33.46 -34.83 -1.83
C GLU A 322 34.70 -35.42 -2.54
N VAL A 323 34.93 -35.10 -3.82
CA VAL A 323 36.17 -35.47 -4.53
C VAL A 323 37.39 -34.83 -3.89
N LEU A 324 37.37 -33.50 -3.65
CA LEU A 324 38.47 -32.80 -2.98
C LEU A 324 38.76 -33.38 -1.59
N ARG A 325 37.71 -33.75 -0.86
CA ARG A 325 37.84 -34.41 0.45
C ARG A 325 38.43 -35.81 0.34
N SER A 326 38.07 -36.59 -0.68
CA SER A 326 38.64 -37.92 -0.93
C SER A 326 40.13 -37.80 -1.26
N GLU A 327 40.50 -36.93 -2.20
CA GLU A 327 41.90 -36.71 -2.59
C GLU A 327 42.77 -36.27 -1.41
N ALA A 328 42.27 -35.35 -0.57
CA ALA A 328 42.98 -34.93 0.64
C ALA A 328 43.17 -36.09 1.63
N ARG A 329 42.14 -36.92 1.84
CA ARG A 329 42.23 -38.11 2.70
C ARG A 329 43.19 -39.17 2.15
N ASP A 330 43.15 -39.41 0.84
CA ASP A 330 44.00 -40.40 0.19
C ASP A 330 45.48 -39.99 0.25
N LEU A 331 45.77 -38.68 0.11
CA LEU A 331 47.12 -38.14 0.31
C LEU A 331 47.63 -38.40 1.74
N ASP A 332 46.82 -38.10 2.76
CA ASP A 332 47.18 -38.32 4.16
C ASP A 332 47.45 -39.81 4.46
N LEU A 333 46.64 -40.72 3.89
CA LEU A 333 46.84 -42.17 4.02
C LEU A 333 48.13 -42.64 3.33
N ALA A 334 48.43 -42.12 2.14
CA ALA A 334 49.67 -42.42 1.43
C ALA A 334 50.89 -41.94 2.23
N GLU A 335 50.84 -40.72 2.79
CA GLU A 335 51.92 -40.21 3.66
C GLU A 335 52.08 -41.06 4.93
N ALA A 336 50.98 -41.43 5.58
CA ALA A 336 51.00 -42.31 6.74
C ALA A 336 51.61 -43.68 6.43
N ALA A 337 51.28 -44.28 5.29
CA ALA A 337 51.85 -45.54 4.82
C ALA A 337 53.36 -45.43 4.56
N VAL A 338 53.81 -44.34 3.93
CA VAL A 338 55.24 -44.09 3.68
C VAL A 338 56.00 -43.94 5.00
N ARG A 339 55.47 -43.15 5.96
CA ARG A 339 56.08 -43.02 7.29
C ARG A 339 56.14 -44.35 8.02
N PHE A 340 55.10 -45.17 7.93
CA PHE A 340 55.07 -46.51 8.51
C PHE A 340 56.13 -47.44 7.88
N GLN A 341 56.26 -47.43 6.55
CA GLN A 341 57.28 -48.19 5.82
C GLN A 341 58.70 -47.77 6.22
N GLN A 342 58.94 -46.46 6.37
CA GLN A 342 60.22 -45.93 6.85
C GLN A 342 60.52 -46.40 8.27
N LEU A 343 59.53 -46.36 9.18
CA LEU A 343 59.66 -46.87 10.54
C LEU A 343 59.95 -48.37 10.58
N GLN A 344 59.27 -49.18 9.76
CA GLN A 344 59.55 -50.61 9.64
C GLN A 344 60.96 -50.88 9.12
N THR A 345 61.40 -50.12 8.10
CA THR A 345 62.75 -50.25 7.53
C THR A 345 63.81 -49.87 8.56
N ALA A 346 63.60 -48.77 9.30
CA ALA A 346 64.48 -48.36 10.39
C ALA A 346 64.51 -49.38 11.53
N LEU A 347 63.36 -49.96 11.90
CA LEU A 347 63.27 -51.01 12.90
C LEU A 347 64.01 -52.28 12.46
N GLN A 348 63.84 -52.72 11.22
CA GLN A 348 64.59 -53.86 10.67
C GLN A 348 66.09 -53.60 10.61
N ALA A 349 66.51 -52.39 10.20
CA ALA A 349 67.90 -51.99 10.20
C ALA A 349 68.48 -51.98 11.63
N ASN A 350 67.73 -51.47 12.60
CA ASN A 350 68.11 -51.49 14.01
C ASN A 350 68.18 -52.92 14.57
N LEU A 351 67.23 -53.80 14.25
CA LEU A 351 67.27 -55.21 14.65
C LEU A 351 68.42 -55.98 13.98
N GLY A 352 68.70 -55.71 12.70
CA GLY A 352 69.83 -56.30 11.99
C GLY A 352 71.19 -55.79 12.49
N ALA A 353 71.28 -54.50 12.80
CA ALA A 353 72.46 -53.90 13.45
C ALA A 353 72.63 -54.48 14.86
N ALA A 354 71.58 -54.54 15.67
CA ALA A 354 71.60 -55.16 16.99
C ALA A 354 71.99 -56.64 16.91
N SER A 355 71.50 -57.40 15.93
CA SER A 355 71.90 -58.79 15.68
C SER A 355 73.39 -58.91 15.31
N LYS A 356 73.94 -58.02 14.48
CA LYS A 356 75.38 -57.99 14.16
C LYS A 356 76.24 -57.59 15.35
N THR A 357 75.79 -56.63 16.16
CA THR A 357 76.49 -56.21 17.39
C THR A 357 76.43 -57.30 18.46
N LEU A 358 75.32 -58.05 18.57
CA LEU A 358 75.19 -59.18 19.48
C LEU A 358 75.98 -60.42 19.02
N ASN A 359 76.26 -60.57 17.72
CA ASN A 359 77.17 -61.60 17.20
C ASN A 359 78.66 -61.23 17.30
N LEU A 360 79.01 -59.94 17.49
CA LEU A 360 80.32 -59.53 18.01
C LEU A 360 80.35 -59.73 19.52
N SER A 361 80.07 -60.96 19.95
CA SER A 361 80.29 -61.40 21.31
C SER A 361 81.78 -61.29 21.62
N LEU A 362 82.09 -60.70 22.78
CA LEU A 362 83.41 -60.62 23.42
C LEU A 362 84.20 -61.96 23.50
N LEU A 363 83.62 -63.07 23.05
CA LEU A 363 84.26 -64.39 22.96
C LEU A 363 85.21 -64.57 21.78
N ASP A 364 85.13 -63.78 20.71
CA ASP A 364 86.05 -63.92 19.55
C ASP A 364 87.34 -63.08 19.67
N TYR A 365 87.44 -62.20 20.68
CA TYR A 365 88.64 -61.38 20.93
C TYR A 365 89.56 -61.96 22.04
N LEU A 366 89.23 -63.14 22.59
CA LEU A 366 90.07 -63.84 23.58
C LEU A 366 90.49 -65.24 23.11
N ARG A 367 91.14 -65.31 21.96
CA ARG A 367 92.04 -66.43 21.63
C ARG A 367 93.43 -65.95 21.31
#